data_AF-A0A4R3LUC8-F1
#
_entry.id   AF-A0A4R3LUC8-F1
#
_cell.length_a   1.000
_cell.length_b   1.000
_cell.length_c   1.000
_cell.angle_alpha   90.00
_cell.angle_beta   90.00
_cell.angle_gamma   90.00
#
_symmetry.space_group_name_H-M   'P 1'
#
loop_
_entity.id
_entity.type
_entity.pdbx_description
1 polymer ?
#
loop_
_entity_poly.entity_id
_entity_poly.type
_entity_poly.pdbx_seq_one_letter_code
_entity_poly.pdbx_strand_id
1 'polypeptide(L)'
;MSLVTDVLFAPAVGPLKGVLWLARLIAEQAERTLYDEDVLRAALLDLEQRFEAGEISEADYETEEDILLARLKIARERMRSGL
;
A
#
# COMPACT_ATOMS: atom_id res chain seq x y z
N MET A 1 -17.57 19.56 11.00
CA MET A 1 -18.89 19.24 10.44
C MET A 1 -18.96 19.74 9.02
N SER A 2 -18.71 18.85 8.05
CA SER A 2 -19.42 18.90 6.76
C SER A 2 -19.39 17.49 6.19
N LEU A 3 -20.58 16.90 6.11
CA LEU A 3 -20.84 15.68 5.36
C LEU A 3 -21.33 16.10 3.97
N VAL A 4 -21.22 15.14 3.05
CA VAL A 4 -21.89 15.08 1.75
C VAL A 4 -21.21 15.88 0.64
N THR A 5 -20.45 15.16 -0.20
CA THR A 5 -20.57 15.25 -1.66
C THR A 5 -19.85 14.03 -2.28
N ASP A 6 -20.66 13.17 -2.90
CA ASP A 6 -20.33 12.55 -4.19
C ASP A 6 -19.36 11.36 -4.18
N VAL A 7 -19.67 10.16 -3.68
CA VAL A 7 -20.68 9.17 -4.16
C VAL A 7 -21.16 9.31 -5.62
N LEU A 8 -20.47 10.06 -6.49
CA LEU A 8 -20.95 10.37 -7.85
C LEU A 8 -20.02 9.97 -8.99
N PHE A 9 -18.89 9.32 -8.70
CA PHE A 9 -18.06 8.64 -9.72
C PHE A 9 -17.85 7.14 -9.43
N ALA A 10 -18.91 6.51 -8.91
CA ALA A 10 -18.91 5.09 -8.57
C ALA A 10 -18.81 4.06 -9.73
N PRO A 11 -18.79 4.34 -11.05
CA PRO A 11 -18.65 3.24 -12.00
C PRO A 11 -17.24 3.15 -12.59
N ALA A 12 -16.55 2.04 -12.27
CA ALA A 12 -15.72 1.27 -13.20
C ALA A 12 -14.17 1.38 -13.21
N VAL A 13 -13.49 1.63 -12.08
CA VAL A 13 -12.00 1.44 -12.03
C VAL A 13 -11.51 0.47 -10.93
N GLY A 14 -12.42 0.03 -10.04
CA GLY A 14 -12.09 -0.73 -8.81
C GLY A 14 -11.29 -2.05 -8.89
N PRO A 15 -11.38 -2.94 -9.90
CA PRO A 15 -10.81 -4.30 -9.73
C PRO A 15 -9.48 -4.58 -10.45
N LEU A 16 -9.07 -3.80 -11.46
CA LEU A 16 -8.03 -4.27 -12.40
C LEU A 16 -6.60 -3.87 -12.03
N LYS A 17 -6.39 -2.77 -11.30
CA LYS A 17 -5.04 -2.32 -10.91
C LYS A 17 -4.53 -2.98 -9.61
N GLY A 18 -5.42 -3.27 -8.65
CA GLY A 18 -5.06 -3.89 -7.38
C GLY A 18 -4.51 -5.33 -7.51
N VAL A 19 -5.00 -6.10 -8.48
CA VAL A 19 -4.59 -7.50 -8.68
C VAL A 19 -3.19 -7.62 -9.33
N LEU A 20 -2.79 -6.66 -10.16
CA LEU A 20 -1.43 -6.61 -10.75
C LEU A 20 -0.38 -6.16 -9.74
N TRP A 21 -0.75 -5.27 -8.80
CA TRP A 21 0.11 -4.82 -7.71
C TRP A 21 0.38 -5.94 -6.70
N LEU A 22 -0.66 -6.69 -6.33
CA LEU A 22 -0.56 -7.81 -5.40
C LEU A 22 0.22 -9.01 -5.98
N ALA A 23 0.14 -9.24 -7.30
CA ALA A 23 0.89 -10.30 -7.97
C ALA A 23 2.40 -10.04 -8.01
N ARG A 24 2.84 -8.77 -8.04
CA ARG A 24 4.28 -8.43 -8.02
C ARG A 24 4.87 -8.52 -6.61
N LEU A 25 4.09 -8.14 -5.59
CA LEU A 25 4.46 -8.26 -4.18
C LEU A 25 4.70 -9.71 -3.74
N ILE A 26 4.07 -10.68 -4.41
CA ILE A 26 4.22 -12.13 -4.16
C ILE A 26 5.38 -12.75 -4.94
N ALA A 27 5.83 -12.12 -6.04
CA ALA A 27 6.80 -12.73 -6.96
C ALA A 27 8.27 -12.62 -6.52
N GLU A 28 8.65 -11.62 -5.72
CA GLU A 28 10.05 -11.36 -5.35
C GLU A 28 10.41 -11.99 -3.99
N GLN A 29 10.29 -13.32 -3.92
CA GLN A 29 10.91 -14.16 -2.89
C GLN A 29 12.44 -14.25 -3.10
N ALA A 30 13.17 -13.13 -3.05
CA ALA A 30 14.63 -13.15 -3.15
C ALA A 30 15.30 -12.00 -2.37
N GLU A 31 16.07 -12.37 -1.34
CA GLU A 31 17.02 -11.60 -0.53
C GLU A 31 16.53 -10.77 0.68
N ARG A 32 17.22 -10.96 1.80
CA ARG A 32 16.59 -11.53 3.01
C ARG A 32 16.30 -10.57 4.17
N THR A 33 16.50 -9.26 4.06
CA THR A 33 16.13 -8.35 5.18
C THR A 33 15.94 -6.89 4.76
N LEU A 34 16.86 -6.32 3.95
CA LEU A 34 16.77 -4.93 3.50
C LEU A 34 15.75 -4.74 2.38
N TYR A 35 15.65 -5.73 1.50
CA TYR A 35 14.71 -5.71 0.37
C TYR A 35 13.26 -5.58 0.85
N ASP A 36 12.91 -6.21 1.96
CA ASP A 36 11.58 -6.09 2.57
C ASP A 36 11.26 -4.65 2.99
N GLU A 37 12.22 -3.91 3.57
CA GLU A 37 11.98 -2.53 4.01
C GLU A 37 11.83 -1.58 2.82
N ASP A 38 12.74 -1.66 1.85
CA ASP A 38 12.76 -0.77 0.69
C ASP A 38 11.55 -1.00 -0.23
N VAL A 39 11.12 -2.26 -0.39
CA VAL A 39 9.89 -2.59 -1.12
C VAL A 39 8.65 -1.99 -0.43
N LEU A 40 8.56 -2.07 0.90
CA LEU A 40 7.43 -1.52 1.64
C LEU A 40 7.41 0.02 1.60
N ARG A 41 8.58 0.68 1.60
CA ARG A 41 8.68 2.14 1.41
C ARG A 41 8.24 2.55 0.00
N ALA A 42 8.67 1.82 -1.03
CA ALA A 42 8.25 2.07 -2.39
C ALA A 42 6.74 1.87 -2.58
N ALA A 43 6.17 0.84 -1.93
CA ALA A 43 4.74 0.58 -1.93
C ALA A 43 3.92 1.71 -1.28
N LEU A 44 4.42 2.31 -0.19
CA LEU A 44 3.78 3.47 0.45
C LEU A 44 3.78 4.70 -0.47
N LEU A 45 4.90 4.98 -1.15
CA LEU A 45 4.98 6.08 -2.12
C LEU A 45 4.05 5.89 -3.33
N ASP A 46 3.89 4.66 -3.80
CA ASP A 46 2.92 4.33 -4.86
C ASP A 46 1.48 4.54 -4.37
N LEU A 47 1.18 4.12 -3.14
CA LEU A 47 -0.13 4.29 -2.52
C LEU A 47 -0.50 5.78 -2.38
N GLU A 48 0.44 6.63 -1.93
CA GLU A 48 0.27 8.09 -1.83
C GLU A 48 -0.01 8.71 -3.20
N GLN A 49 0.80 8.40 -4.22
CA GLN A 49 0.59 8.90 -5.58
C GLN A 49 -0.78 8.50 -6.15
N ARG A 50 -1.26 7.28 -5.85
CA ARG A 50 -2.58 6.81 -6.28
C ARG A 50 -3.71 7.55 -5.57
N PHE A 51 -3.53 7.90 -4.29
CA PHE A 51 -4.49 8.71 -3.55
C PHE A 51 -4.52 10.15 -4.06
N GLU A 52 -3.35 10.78 -4.25
CA GLU A 52 -3.24 12.13 -4.82
C GLU A 52 -3.82 12.22 -6.23
N ALA A 53 -3.66 11.17 -7.04
CA ALA A 53 -4.25 11.08 -8.38
C ALA A 53 -5.77 10.79 -8.37
N GLY A 54 -6.38 10.59 -7.19
CA GLY A 54 -7.79 10.23 -7.05
C GLY A 54 -8.14 8.84 -7.56
N GLU A 55 -7.16 7.94 -7.69
CA GLU A 55 -7.37 6.56 -8.16
C GLU A 55 -7.93 5.64 -7.06
N ILE A 56 -7.75 6.01 -5.79
CA ILE A 56 -8.26 5.30 -4.61
C ILE A 56 -8.97 6.27 -3.67
N SER A 57 -9.92 5.74 -2.88
CA SER A 57 -10.61 6.52 -1.87
C SER A 57 -9.72 6.73 -0.64
N GLU A 58 -10.03 7.73 0.19
CA GLU A 58 -9.36 7.98 1.47
C GLU A 58 -9.46 6.76 2.41
N ALA A 59 -10.63 6.10 2.47
CA ALA A 59 -10.81 4.90 3.29
C ALA A 59 -9.96 3.71 2.81
N ASP A 60 -9.78 3.55 1.50
CA ASP A 60 -8.92 2.52 0.93
C ASP A 60 -7.45 2.84 1.17
N TYR A 61 -7.08 4.12 1.03
CA TYR A 61 -5.75 4.62 1.33
C TYR A 61 -5.37 4.34 2.79
N GLU A 62 -6.19 4.77 3.76
CA GLU A 62 -5.94 4.58 5.19
C GLU A 62 -5.78 3.09 5.54
N THR A 63 -6.64 2.24 4.98
CA THR A 63 -6.58 0.78 5.24
C THR A 63 -5.30 0.15 4.70
N GLU A 64 -4.92 0.46 3.46
CA GLU A 64 -3.70 -0.06 2.82
C GLU A 64 -2.43 0.51 3.47
N GLU A 65 -2.46 1.78 3.85
CA GLU A 65 -1.36 2.48 4.52
C GLU A 65 -1.07 1.84 5.88
N ASP A 66 -2.09 1.59 6.69
CA ASP A 66 -1.96 0.93 7.99
C ASP A 66 -1.31 -0.47 7.86
N ILE A 67 -1.71 -1.24 6.83
CA ILE A 67 -1.15 -2.56 6.57
C ILE A 67 0.33 -2.46 6.17
N LEU A 68 0.67 -1.55 5.27
CA LEU A 68 2.05 -1.36 4.81
C LEU A 68 2.96 -0.85 5.94
N LEU A 69 2.48 0.11 6.75
CA LEU A 69 3.20 0.63 7.92
C LEU A 69 3.41 -0.45 8.99
N ALA A 70 2.40 -1.28 9.25
CA ALA A 70 2.52 -2.41 10.17
C ALA A 70 3.59 -3.41 9.71
N ARG A 71 3.61 -3.75 8.41
CA ARG A 71 4.64 -4.63 7.82
C ARG A 71 6.03 -4.00 7.89
N LEU A 72 6.13 -2.69 7.62
CA LEU A 72 7.40 -1.96 7.65
C LEU A 72 7.99 -1.96 9.06
N LYS A 73 7.14 -1.81 10.07
CA LYS A 73 7.54 -1.93 11.48
C LYS A 73 8.12 -3.31 11.79
N ILE A 74 7.44 -4.38 11.37
CA ILE A 74 7.92 -5.76 11.57
C ILE A 74 9.26 -6.00 10.84
N ALA A 75 9.40 -5.54 9.60
CA ALA A 75 10.64 -5.67 8.83
C ALA A 75 11.81 -4.97 9.53
N ARG A 76 11.60 -3.74 10.02
CA ARG A 76 12.59 -2.99 10.80
C ARG A 76 12.94 -3.65 12.12
N GLU A 77 11.95 -4.21 12.82
CA GLU A 77 12.18 -4.93 14.08
C GLU A 77 13.01 -6.19 13.87
N ARG A 78 12.76 -6.95 12.79
CA ARG A 78 13.59 -8.10 12.40
C ARG A 78 15.04 -7.70 12.10
N MET A 79 15.24 -6.65 11.31
CA MET A 79 16.58 -6.16 10.98
C MET A 79 17.35 -5.71 12.23
N ARG A 80 16.65 -5.07 13.18
CA ARG A 80 17.24 -4.61 14.45
C ARG A 80 17.51 -5.74 15.44
N SER A 81 16.76 -6.84 15.33
CA SER A 81 16.84 -7.96 16.27
C SER A 81 17.86 -9.02 15.89
N GLY A 82 18.38 -9.05 14.65
CA GLY A 82 19.60 -9.76 14.25
C GLY A 82 19.84 -11.13 14.91
N LEU A 83 18.82 -11.98 15.00
CA LEU A 83 18.87 -13.37 15.44
C LEU A 83 18.49 -14.29 14.29
#